data_AF-A0A368G0M7-F1
#
_entry.id   AF-A0A368G0M7-F1
#
_cell.length_a   1.000
_cell.length_b   1.000
_cell.length_c   1.000
_cell.angle_alpha   90.00
_cell.angle_beta   90.00
_cell.angle_gamma   90.00
#
_symmetry.space_group_name_H-M   'P 1'
#
loop_
_entity.id
_entity.type
_entity.pdbx_description
1 polymer ?
#
loop_
_entity_poly.entity_id
_entity_poly.type
_entity_poly.pdbx_seq_one_letter_code
_entity_poly.pdbx_strand_id
1 'polypeptide(L)'
;MASVSVSTLAALLLLIYNAAAASKPFGCDGKISDEMRKKILDFHNNARVKLANGKEQNKTGRLPPAKNMYKLLWDCELEKKAQVAIANCPENLSDLQGYGTNFGKMYYCPRYPKPSEELVMNELNKWWGEARKYGMTDSQNRYIKDDMQGSMESWANMANGKNTKIGCSYNKIRSATVLLCAYDDNAVKDEKVIYEPGNPCKTDKDCTTYQGSKCGRSGLCKGTPEPGYKQKEEALERACNNETGMNEEIRKHLLDNYNKYRQALLAYKRGELECNAPKAEQMLKMIYDCPTEKVAFKLAKKCPAATRKIYSHNWNMHKASNSSMSDEEAADEATATWWSELKNNGVGESNILTPDLFNREYYSEDGVLKPISHYLAMAKDISYKLGCVIHTCNDGKYVHCLSSPTGPQPVNKPIYQATATWWSELKNNGVGESNILTPRSKLNCFTPLLVIFGRSYEACVLDGFQMAKDISYKLGCVIHTCNDGKYVHCLSSPRGPQPVNKPIYQVGEPCKKNSDCKGKFVCSVEEGLCSLF
;
A
#
# COMPACT_ATOMS: atom_id res chain seq x y z
N MET A 1 -3.40 27.42 -93.75
CA MET A 1 -3.25 27.92 -92.36
C MET A 1 -4.55 27.58 -91.63
N ALA A 2 -4.48 26.96 -90.45
CA ALA A 2 -5.66 26.48 -89.72
C ALA A 2 -5.64 27.00 -88.28
N SER A 3 -6.79 27.48 -87.79
CA SER A 3 -6.97 27.98 -86.44
C SER A 3 -7.42 26.86 -85.49
N VAL A 4 -6.76 26.74 -84.34
CA VAL A 4 -7.17 25.85 -83.24
C VAL A 4 -7.76 26.72 -82.11
N SER A 5 -8.90 26.31 -81.55
CA SER A 5 -9.64 27.13 -80.59
C SER A 5 -9.05 27.09 -79.18
N VAL A 6 -9.21 28.19 -78.44
CA VAL A 6 -8.84 28.28 -77.02
C VAL A 6 -9.86 27.51 -76.18
N SER A 7 -9.63 26.21 -75.98
CA SER A 7 -10.58 25.32 -75.29
C SER A 7 -9.93 24.23 -74.42
N THR A 8 -8.60 24.18 -74.33
CA THR A 8 -7.82 23.06 -73.76
C THR A 8 -6.96 23.44 -72.55
N LEU A 9 -7.32 24.49 -71.81
CA LEU A 9 -6.56 25.00 -70.65
C LEU A 9 -7.30 24.94 -69.30
N ALA A 10 -8.54 24.45 -69.26
CA ALA A 10 -9.35 24.33 -68.04
C ALA A 10 -9.45 22.89 -67.48
N ALA A 11 -8.97 21.88 -68.22
CA ALA A 11 -9.22 20.45 -67.93
C ALA A 11 -8.06 19.72 -67.20
N LEU A 12 -7.05 20.45 -66.70
CA LEU A 12 -5.80 19.86 -66.19
C LEU A 12 -5.38 20.37 -64.79
N LEU A 13 -6.31 21.00 -64.06
CA LEU A 13 -6.10 21.54 -62.70
C LEU A 13 -7.06 20.98 -61.63
N LEU A 14 -7.77 19.89 -61.92
CA LEU A 14 -8.60 19.13 -60.97
C LEU A 14 -8.03 17.76 -60.62
N LEU A 15 -6.72 17.54 -60.87
CA LEU A 15 -6.03 16.31 -60.48
C LEU A 15 -5.70 16.30 -58.98
N ILE A 16 -6.64 15.75 -58.21
CA ILE A 16 -6.39 14.98 -56.98
C ILE A 16 -5.65 15.77 -55.87
N TYR A 17 -6.30 16.77 -55.28
CA TYR A 17 -5.96 17.24 -53.93
C TYR A 17 -6.60 16.39 -52.82
N ASN A 18 -6.78 15.09 -53.07
CA ASN A 18 -6.96 14.10 -52.01
C ASN A 18 -5.62 13.93 -51.28
N ALA A 19 -5.32 14.89 -50.40
CA ALA A 19 -4.32 14.72 -49.36
C ALA A 19 -4.83 13.60 -48.42
N ALA A 20 -4.51 12.36 -48.77
CA ALA A 20 -4.78 11.19 -47.94
C ALA A 20 -4.01 11.38 -46.62
N ALA A 21 -4.72 11.87 -45.60
CA ALA A 21 -4.16 12.10 -44.28
C ALA A 21 -3.54 10.78 -43.81
N ALA A 22 -2.21 10.75 -43.69
CA ALA A 22 -1.47 9.52 -43.44
C ALA A 22 -2.04 8.83 -42.20
N SER A 23 -2.63 7.65 -42.39
CA SER A 23 -3.42 6.98 -41.36
C SER A 23 -2.53 6.69 -40.16
N LYS A 24 -2.72 7.44 -39.07
CA LYS A 24 -1.96 7.30 -37.82
C LYS A 24 -1.94 5.82 -37.40
N PRO A 25 -0.79 5.12 -37.41
CA PRO A 25 -0.73 3.69 -37.06
C PRO A 25 -1.34 3.33 -35.70
N PHE A 26 -1.47 4.28 -34.78
CA PHE A 26 -2.13 4.11 -33.47
C PHE A 26 -3.56 4.68 -33.39
N GLY A 27 -3.99 5.48 -34.37
CA GLY A 27 -5.33 6.09 -34.41
C GLY A 27 -5.63 7.16 -33.34
N CYS A 28 -4.67 7.56 -32.52
CA CYS A 28 -4.91 8.47 -31.38
C CYS A 28 -4.74 9.96 -31.71
N ASP A 29 -5.54 10.81 -31.06
CA ASP A 29 -5.47 12.28 -31.13
C ASP A 29 -4.80 12.93 -29.91
N GLY A 30 -3.96 12.18 -29.18
CA GLY A 30 -3.14 12.70 -28.08
C GLY A 30 -1.88 13.43 -28.56
N LYS A 31 -1.29 14.23 -27.66
CA LYS A 31 -0.18 15.17 -27.90
C LYS A 31 1.16 14.55 -28.28
N ILE A 32 1.38 13.26 -27.98
CA ILE A 32 2.64 12.58 -28.33
C ILE A 32 2.60 12.03 -29.77
N SER A 33 3.76 11.68 -30.33
CA SER A 33 3.84 11.11 -31.69
C SER A 33 3.62 9.60 -31.70
N ASP A 34 3.14 9.05 -32.82
CA ASP A 34 3.03 7.58 -33.02
C ASP A 34 4.39 6.87 -32.92
N GLU A 35 5.49 7.56 -33.23
CA GLU A 35 6.84 7.08 -32.99
C GLU A 35 7.14 6.90 -31.50
N MET A 36 6.70 7.84 -30.64
CA MET A 36 6.84 7.72 -29.19
C MET A 36 5.87 6.72 -28.58
N ARG A 37 4.61 6.65 -29.07
CA ARG A 37 3.68 5.54 -28.73
C ARG A 37 4.34 4.19 -29.00
N LYS A 38 4.97 4.03 -30.17
CA LYS A 38 5.74 2.83 -30.54
C LYS A 38 6.95 2.59 -29.64
N LYS A 39 7.83 3.57 -29.42
CA LYS A 39 9.02 3.41 -28.56
C LYS A 39 8.65 2.98 -27.14
N ILE A 40 7.62 3.59 -26.56
CA ILE A 40 7.13 3.27 -25.21
C ILE A 40 6.51 1.86 -25.19
N LEU A 41 5.66 1.51 -26.16
CA LEU A 41 4.98 0.22 -26.24
C LEU A 41 5.96 -0.95 -26.50
N ASP A 42 6.93 -0.73 -27.40
CA ASP A 42 7.98 -1.71 -27.70
C ASP A 42 8.91 -1.91 -26.50
N PHE A 43 9.26 -0.85 -25.76
CA PHE A 43 10.06 -0.97 -24.54
C PHE A 43 9.39 -1.91 -23.53
N HIS A 44 8.13 -1.65 -23.18
CA HIS A 44 7.38 -2.47 -22.23
C HIS A 44 7.22 -3.92 -22.71
N ASN A 45 6.90 -4.13 -24.00
CA ASN A 45 6.72 -5.48 -24.52
C ASN A 45 8.04 -6.26 -24.61
N ASN A 46 9.15 -5.62 -25.00
CA ASN A 46 10.48 -6.26 -25.03
C ASN A 46 10.97 -6.60 -23.61
N ALA A 47 10.67 -5.74 -22.62
CA ALA A 47 10.91 -6.00 -21.21
C ALA A 47 10.09 -7.22 -20.71
N ARG A 48 8.79 -7.25 -20.97
CA ARG A 48 7.89 -8.37 -20.62
C ARG A 48 8.30 -9.68 -21.30
N VAL A 49 8.78 -9.66 -22.55
CA VAL A 49 9.36 -10.84 -23.23
C VAL A 49 10.59 -11.37 -22.48
N LYS A 50 11.52 -10.52 -22.06
CA LYS A 50 12.70 -10.93 -21.29
C LYS A 50 12.31 -11.55 -19.94
N LEU A 51 11.34 -10.95 -19.25
CA LEU A 51 10.81 -11.45 -17.98
C LEU A 51 10.14 -12.82 -18.16
N ALA A 52 9.18 -12.95 -19.07
CA ALA A 52 8.46 -14.20 -19.31
C ALA A 52 9.38 -15.38 -19.65
N ASN A 53 10.46 -15.10 -20.40
CA ASN A 53 11.45 -16.12 -20.78
C ASN A 53 12.54 -16.38 -19.72
N GLY A 54 12.44 -15.84 -18.50
CA GLY A 54 13.43 -16.05 -17.42
C GLY A 54 14.82 -15.47 -17.72
N LYS A 55 14.86 -14.39 -18.53
CA LYS A 55 16.09 -13.71 -18.98
C LYS A 55 16.33 -12.37 -18.30
N GLU A 56 15.35 -11.85 -17.56
CA GLU A 56 15.48 -10.59 -16.82
C GLU A 56 16.26 -10.79 -15.51
N GLN A 57 17.12 -9.82 -15.18
CA GLN A 57 17.95 -9.88 -13.97
C GLN A 57 17.13 -9.48 -12.75
N ASN A 58 17.39 -10.16 -11.64
CA ASN A 58 17.03 -9.71 -10.30
C ASN A 58 18.27 -9.06 -9.66
N LYS A 59 18.14 -8.45 -8.48
CA LYS A 59 19.30 -8.00 -7.69
C LYS A 59 20.29 -9.12 -7.38
N THR A 60 19.77 -10.32 -7.14
CA THR A 60 20.54 -11.56 -6.99
C THR A 60 20.01 -12.59 -7.98
N GLY A 61 20.83 -13.01 -8.94
CA GLY A 61 20.44 -13.98 -9.97
C GLY A 61 19.47 -13.41 -11.01
N ARG A 62 18.41 -14.15 -11.32
CA ARG A 62 17.38 -13.77 -12.29
C ARG A 62 15.99 -13.79 -11.66
N LEU A 63 15.07 -13.04 -12.26
CA LEU A 63 13.65 -13.17 -11.96
C LEU A 63 13.13 -14.51 -12.53
N PRO A 64 12.20 -15.19 -11.85
CA PRO A 64 11.60 -16.41 -12.38
C PRO A 64 10.86 -16.13 -13.71
N PRO A 65 10.75 -17.12 -14.61
CA PRO A 65 9.95 -16.99 -15.82
C PRO A 65 8.47 -16.79 -15.46
N ALA A 66 7.70 -16.24 -16.41
CA ALA A 66 6.29 -15.90 -16.21
C ALA A 66 5.38 -16.71 -17.14
N LYS A 67 4.40 -17.41 -16.56
CA LYS A 67 3.17 -17.81 -17.29
C LYS A 67 2.19 -16.63 -17.30
N ASN A 68 1.18 -16.68 -18.18
CA ASN A 68 0.13 -15.65 -18.25
C ASN A 68 0.64 -14.19 -18.37
N MET A 69 1.80 -13.96 -18.98
CA MET A 69 2.31 -12.61 -19.26
C MET A 69 1.69 -12.08 -20.57
N TYR A 70 0.76 -11.13 -20.49
CA TYR A 70 0.08 -10.59 -21.67
C TYR A 70 0.91 -9.54 -22.39
N LYS A 71 0.80 -9.50 -23.72
CA LYS A 71 1.36 -8.43 -24.56
C LYS A 71 0.49 -7.18 -24.38
N LEU A 72 1.12 -6.05 -24.05
CA LEU A 72 0.44 -4.75 -24.04
C LEU A 72 0.11 -4.30 -25.45
N LEU A 73 -1.09 -3.76 -25.61
CA LEU A 73 -1.56 -2.94 -26.73
C LEU A 73 -1.64 -1.48 -26.29
N TRP A 74 -1.59 -0.54 -27.24
CA TRP A 74 -1.84 0.87 -26.92
C TRP A 74 -3.33 1.14 -26.80
N ASP A 75 -3.73 2.00 -25.88
CA ASP A 75 -5.11 2.45 -25.70
C ASP A 75 -5.18 3.98 -25.66
N CYS A 76 -5.88 4.58 -26.63
CA CYS A 76 -5.97 6.03 -26.78
C CYS A 76 -6.75 6.71 -25.64
N GLU A 77 -7.69 6.02 -24.98
CA GLU A 77 -8.44 6.60 -23.86
C GLU A 77 -7.61 6.55 -22.56
N LEU A 78 -6.79 5.51 -22.35
CA LEU A 78 -5.76 5.53 -21.29
C LEU A 78 -4.73 6.64 -21.53
N GLU A 79 -4.29 6.84 -22.77
CA GLU A 79 -3.39 7.96 -23.12
C GLU A 79 -4.04 9.32 -22.83
N LYS A 80 -5.29 9.50 -23.24
CA LYS A 80 -6.06 10.74 -23.04
C LYS A 80 -6.29 11.03 -21.55
N LYS A 81 -6.58 10.01 -20.74
CA LYS A 81 -6.62 10.12 -19.27
C LYS A 81 -5.25 10.54 -18.70
N ALA A 82 -4.17 9.90 -19.14
CA ALA A 82 -2.81 10.26 -18.73
C ALA A 82 -2.45 11.70 -19.11
N GLN A 83 -2.85 12.15 -20.31
CA GLN A 83 -2.65 13.51 -20.81
C GLN A 83 -3.41 14.56 -19.99
N VAL A 84 -4.67 14.27 -19.60
CA VAL A 84 -5.47 15.14 -18.74
C VAL A 84 -4.85 15.20 -17.34
N ALA A 85 -4.47 14.06 -16.77
CA ALA A 85 -3.88 13.97 -15.43
C ALA A 85 -2.61 14.83 -15.26
N ILE A 86 -1.77 14.93 -16.29
CA ILE A 86 -0.52 15.72 -16.30
C ILE A 86 -0.62 17.04 -17.09
N ALA A 87 -1.83 17.47 -17.44
CA ALA A 87 -2.03 18.74 -18.15
C ALA A 87 -1.56 19.94 -17.30
N ASN A 88 -1.75 19.83 -15.98
CA ASN A 88 -1.34 20.79 -14.95
C ASN A 88 -0.53 20.08 -13.85
N CYS A 89 0.12 20.85 -12.97
CA CYS A 89 0.71 20.34 -11.72
C CYS A 89 0.10 21.07 -10.51
N PRO A 90 -0.20 20.40 -9.39
CA PRO A 90 -0.08 18.94 -9.18
C PRO A 90 -1.04 18.14 -10.08
N GLU A 91 -0.64 16.91 -10.37
CA GLU A 91 -1.36 15.96 -11.20
C GLU A 91 -2.70 15.53 -10.60
N ASN A 92 -3.71 15.33 -11.44
CA ASN A 92 -5.04 14.87 -11.02
C ASN A 92 -5.29 13.43 -11.48
N LEU A 93 -5.23 12.49 -10.54
CA LEU A 93 -5.37 11.05 -10.81
C LEU A 93 -6.82 10.53 -10.67
N SER A 94 -7.82 11.40 -10.51
CA SER A 94 -9.21 10.99 -10.23
C SER A 94 -9.78 10.04 -11.30
N ASP A 95 -9.60 10.37 -12.59
CA ASP A 95 -10.08 9.55 -13.71
C ASP A 95 -9.30 8.23 -13.89
N LEU A 96 -8.21 8.07 -13.14
CA LEU A 96 -7.31 6.90 -13.12
C LEU A 96 -7.49 6.04 -11.85
N GLN A 97 -8.50 6.30 -11.03
CA GLN A 97 -8.85 5.42 -9.91
C GLN A 97 -9.15 3.99 -10.41
N GLY A 98 -8.49 2.99 -9.82
CA GLY A 98 -8.62 1.58 -10.21
C GLY A 98 -7.80 1.14 -11.43
N TYR A 99 -6.95 2.02 -11.98
CA TYR A 99 -5.94 1.70 -13.00
C TYR A 99 -4.55 1.61 -12.35
N GLY A 100 -3.62 0.89 -12.99
CA GLY A 100 -2.21 1.02 -12.63
C GLY A 100 -1.67 2.35 -13.17
N THR A 101 -0.82 3.04 -12.41
CA THR A 101 -0.23 4.32 -12.84
C THR A 101 1.22 4.46 -12.44
N ASN A 102 2.08 4.77 -13.42
CA ASN A 102 3.46 5.20 -13.16
C ASN A 102 3.58 6.69 -13.48
N PHE A 103 4.15 7.47 -12.56
CA PHE A 103 4.39 8.90 -12.72
C PHE A 103 5.88 9.23 -12.55
N GLY A 104 6.42 10.01 -13.48
CA GLY A 104 7.83 10.41 -13.50
C GLY A 104 7.95 11.91 -13.73
N LYS A 105 8.88 12.56 -13.03
CA LYS A 105 9.15 14.00 -13.16
C LYS A 105 10.66 14.24 -13.31
N MET A 106 11.10 14.31 -14.56
CA MET A 106 12.50 14.36 -14.94
C MET A 106 12.93 15.82 -15.12
N TYR A 107 13.62 16.36 -14.12
CA TYR A 107 14.21 17.71 -14.17
C TYR A 107 15.44 17.75 -15.08
N TYR A 108 15.66 18.90 -15.73
CA TYR A 108 16.88 19.19 -16.51
C TYR A 108 17.34 20.64 -16.25
N CYS A 109 18.63 20.92 -16.47
CA CYS A 109 19.15 22.28 -16.34
C CYS A 109 18.63 23.17 -17.49
N PRO A 110 18.03 24.34 -17.25
CA PRO A 110 17.56 25.23 -18.32
C PRO A 110 18.64 25.67 -19.32
N ARG A 111 19.92 25.70 -18.90
CA ARG A 111 21.08 26.00 -19.76
C ARG A 111 21.49 24.83 -20.65
N TYR A 112 21.10 23.60 -20.30
CA TYR A 112 21.40 22.36 -21.02
C TYR A 112 20.08 21.58 -21.22
N PRO A 113 19.17 22.08 -22.07
CA PRO A 113 17.86 21.48 -22.27
C PRO A 113 18.00 20.09 -22.91
N LYS A 114 17.33 19.10 -22.33
CA LYS A 114 17.24 17.75 -22.90
C LYS A 114 15.92 17.55 -23.67
N PRO A 115 15.91 16.72 -24.74
CA PRO A 115 14.67 16.26 -25.37
C PRO A 115 13.79 15.53 -24.35
N SER A 116 12.48 15.78 -24.39
CA SER A 116 11.53 15.09 -23.52
C SER A 116 11.51 13.59 -23.81
N GLU A 117 11.76 13.22 -25.06
CA GLU A 117 11.84 11.86 -25.60
C GLU A 117 12.99 11.08 -24.97
N GLU A 118 14.16 11.71 -24.81
CA GLU A 118 15.33 11.13 -24.12
C GLU A 118 15.01 10.90 -22.64
N LEU A 119 14.45 11.92 -21.97
CA LEU A 119 14.08 11.85 -20.56
C LEU A 119 13.02 10.77 -20.29
N VAL A 120 12.04 10.61 -21.19
CA VAL A 120 11.02 9.54 -21.12
C VAL A 120 11.65 8.17 -21.23
N MET A 121 12.52 7.93 -22.22
CA MET A 121 13.18 6.62 -22.36
C MET A 121 14.14 6.32 -21.20
N ASN A 122 14.80 7.33 -20.63
CA ASN A 122 15.63 7.17 -19.43
C ASN A 122 14.79 6.81 -18.20
N GLU A 123 13.63 7.46 -18.02
CA GLU A 123 12.72 7.18 -16.89
C GLU A 123 12.09 5.77 -17.00
N LEU A 124 11.73 5.30 -18.21
CA LEU A 124 11.30 3.91 -18.43
C LEU A 124 12.39 2.88 -18.06
N ASN A 125 13.66 3.16 -18.38
CA ASN A 125 14.79 2.32 -17.96
C ASN A 125 14.99 2.34 -16.44
N LYS A 126 14.83 3.49 -15.80
CA LYS A 126 14.89 3.65 -14.34
C LYS A 126 13.77 2.85 -13.65
N TRP A 127 12.53 2.96 -14.10
CA TRP A 127 11.40 2.17 -13.60
C TRP A 127 11.66 0.67 -13.74
N TRP A 128 12.02 0.19 -14.94
CA TRP A 128 12.29 -1.24 -15.13
C TRP A 128 13.51 -1.74 -14.33
N GLY A 129 14.47 -0.86 -14.05
CA GLY A 129 15.66 -1.14 -13.24
C GLY A 129 15.40 -1.33 -11.75
N GLU A 130 14.22 -0.99 -11.23
CA GLU A 130 13.88 -1.10 -9.80
C GLU A 130 14.07 -2.54 -9.28
N ALA A 131 13.66 -3.56 -10.05
CA ALA A 131 13.83 -4.97 -9.67
C ALA A 131 15.31 -5.42 -9.58
N ARG A 132 16.22 -4.80 -10.34
CA ARG A 132 17.68 -5.05 -10.24
C ARG A 132 18.31 -4.30 -9.06
N LYS A 133 17.76 -3.15 -8.67
CA LYS A 133 18.27 -2.29 -7.59
C LYS A 133 17.82 -2.77 -6.20
N TYR A 134 16.53 -3.05 -6.05
CA TYR A 134 15.91 -3.38 -4.76
C TYR A 134 15.87 -4.90 -4.52
N GLY A 135 15.45 -5.65 -5.54
CA GLY A 135 15.42 -7.11 -5.56
C GLY A 135 14.04 -7.69 -5.22
N MET A 136 13.55 -8.60 -6.08
CA MET A 136 12.41 -9.45 -5.74
C MET A 136 12.89 -10.59 -4.83
N THR A 137 12.23 -10.75 -3.67
CA THR A 137 12.51 -11.80 -2.68
C THR A 137 11.38 -12.83 -2.54
N ASP A 138 10.16 -12.49 -2.94
CA ASP A 138 9.02 -13.41 -2.84
C ASP A 138 8.99 -14.41 -4.00
N SER A 139 8.88 -15.70 -3.69
CA SER A 139 8.89 -16.79 -4.68
C SER A 139 7.66 -16.83 -5.59
N GLN A 140 6.59 -16.09 -5.24
CA GLN A 140 5.36 -15.97 -6.04
C GLN A 140 5.22 -14.60 -6.72
N ASN A 141 6.27 -13.75 -6.67
CA ASN A 141 6.26 -12.37 -7.15
C ASN A 141 5.08 -11.51 -6.63
N ARG A 142 4.66 -11.66 -5.38
CA ARG A 142 3.67 -10.77 -4.78
C ARG A 142 4.26 -9.37 -4.55
N TYR A 143 3.47 -8.32 -4.79
CA TYR A 143 3.79 -6.96 -4.37
C TYR A 143 3.70 -6.89 -2.84
N ILE A 144 4.84 -6.94 -2.15
CA ILE A 144 4.91 -6.84 -0.68
C ILE A 144 5.47 -5.46 -0.35
N LYS A 145 4.60 -4.56 0.12
CA LYS A 145 4.91 -3.13 0.23
C LYS A 145 6.12 -2.83 1.12
N ASP A 146 6.27 -3.58 2.21
CA ASP A 146 7.34 -3.39 3.20
C ASP A 146 8.69 -3.91 2.69
N ASP A 147 8.75 -5.10 2.08
CA ASP A 147 9.99 -5.64 1.49
C ASP A 147 10.43 -4.79 0.27
N MET A 148 9.47 -4.27 -0.52
CA MET A 148 9.71 -3.41 -1.68
C MET A 148 9.96 -1.92 -1.35
N GLN A 149 9.83 -1.52 -0.08
CA GLN A 149 10.13 -0.18 0.42
C GLN A 149 9.45 0.96 -0.38
N GLY A 150 8.23 0.71 -0.90
CA GLY A 150 7.51 1.63 -1.78
C GLY A 150 8.28 2.05 -3.05
N SER A 151 9.32 1.31 -3.45
CA SER A 151 10.31 1.71 -4.46
C SER A 151 10.35 0.79 -5.68
N MET A 152 9.36 -0.11 -5.81
CA MET A 152 9.18 -1.01 -6.97
C MET A 152 7.79 -0.88 -7.61
N GLU A 153 7.03 0.18 -7.27
CA GLU A 153 5.66 0.41 -7.78
C GLU A 153 5.66 0.57 -9.30
N SER A 154 6.67 1.25 -9.84
CA SER A 154 6.80 1.49 -11.27
C SER A 154 7.06 0.19 -12.03
N TRP A 155 8.04 -0.60 -11.57
CA TRP A 155 8.31 -1.92 -12.14
C TRP A 155 7.11 -2.86 -12.01
N ALA A 156 6.40 -2.86 -10.87
CA ALA A 156 5.25 -3.75 -10.65
C ALA A 156 4.14 -3.55 -11.70
N ASN A 157 3.77 -2.30 -12.01
CA ASN A 157 2.78 -2.02 -13.05
C ASN A 157 3.27 -2.42 -14.46
N MET A 158 4.56 -2.21 -14.76
CA MET A 158 5.16 -2.62 -16.05
C MET A 158 5.25 -4.15 -16.20
N ALA A 159 5.49 -4.86 -15.09
CA ALA A 159 5.65 -6.31 -15.02
C ALA A 159 4.35 -7.07 -14.77
N ASN A 160 3.23 -6.39 -14.47
CA ASN A 160 1.94 -7.02 -14.17
C ASN A 160 1.52 -7.99 -15.27
N GLY A 161 1.49 -9.30 -15.01
CA GLY A 161 1.15 -10.32 -16.00
C GLY A 161 -0.19 -10.04 -16.68
N LYS A 162 -1.18 -9.59 -15.90
CA LYS A 162 -2.56 -9.33 -16.33
C LYS A 162 -2.75 -8.14 -17.26
N ASN A 163 -1.90 -7.11 -17.19
CA ASN A 163 -2.05 -5.91 -18.01
C ASN A 163 -2.07 -6.27 -19.51
N THR A 164 -3.12 -5.84 -20.23
CA THR A 164 -3.29 -6.02 -21.68
C THR A 164 -3.19 -4.70 -22.44
N LYS A 165 -3.31 -3.56 -21.76
CA LYS A 165 -3.32 -2.21 -22.35
C LYS A 165 -2.41 -1.25 -21.60
N ILE A 166 -1.89 -0.29 -22.34
CA ILE A 166 -1.16 0.85 -21.82
C ILE A 166 -1.51 2.11 -22.62
N GLY A 167 -1.62 3.24 -21.94
CA GLY A 167 -1.62 4.55 -22.60
C GLY A 167 -0.78 5.51 -21.78
N CYS A 168 0.16 6.20 -22.44
CA CYS A 168 1.05 7.15 -21.78
C CYS A 168 1.03 8.50 -22.47
N SER A 169 1.19 9.57 -21.69
CA SER A 169 1.44 10.92 -22.19
C SER A 169 2.63 11.51 -21.45
N TYR A 170 3.34 12.43 -22.09
CA TYR A 170 4.28 13.32 -21.41
C TYR A 170 3.99 14.79 -21.73
N ASN A 171 4.45 15.69 -20.87
CA ASN A 171 4.26 17.13 -21.00
C ASN A 171 5.50 17.87 -20.47
N LYS A 172 5.79 19.06 -21.01
CA LYS A 172 6.97 19.86 -20.65
C LYS A 172 6.55 21.02 -19.76
N ILE A 173 6.98 21.01 -18.50
CA ILE A 173 6.54 21.95 -17.47
C ILE A 173 7.78 22.64 -16.86
N ARG A 174 7.99 23.91 -17.24
CA ARG A 174 9.16 24.74 -16.86
C ARG A 174 10.50 24.08 -17.24
N SER A 175 11.20 23.50 -16.25
CA SER A 175 12.50 22.84 -16.38
C SER A 175 12.42 21.33 -16.09
N ALA A 176 11.27 20.73 -16.36
CA ALA A 176 11.04 19.30 -16.22
C ALA A 176 10.18 18.76 -17.37
N THR A 177 10.37 17.48 -17.68
CA THR A 177 9.37 16.66 -18.38
C THR A 177 8.61 15.86 -17.34
N VAL A 178 7.27 15.89 -17.37
CA VAL A 178 6.42 14.95 -16.63
C VAL A 178 5.96 13.86 -17.58
N LEU A 179 5.95 12.61 -17.12
CA LEU A 179 5.49 11.43 -17.82
C LEU A 179 4.47 10.72 -16.93
N LEU A 180 3.34 10.29 -17.51
CA LEU A 180 2.44 9.33 -16.87
C LEU A 180 2.14 8.20 -17.84
N CYS A 181 2.26 6.96 -17.36
CA CYS A 181 1.76 5.76 -18.02
C CYS A 181 0.62 5.16 -17.19
N ALA A 182 -0.54 4.96 -17.81
CA ALA A 182 -1.69 4.29 -17.24
C ALA A 182 -1.84 2.88 -17.84
N TYR A 183 -2.24 1.92 -17.01
CA TYR A 183 -2.39 0.50 -17.36
C TYR A 183 -3.79 -0.01 -16.99
N ASP A 184 -4.31 -0.99 -17.71
CA ASP A 184 -5.69 -1.48 -17.51
C ASP A 184 -5.95 -2.18 -16.18
N ASP A 185 -4.93 -2.72 -15.51
CA ASP A 185 -4.99 -3.26 -14.14
C ASP A 185 -3.89 -2.67 -13.23
N ASN A 186 -4.16 -2.64 -11.93
CA ASN A 186 -3.27 -2.10 -10.90
C ASN A 186 -2.51 -3.23 -10.19
N ALA A 187 -1.18 -3.22 -10.24
CA ALA A 187 -0.34 -4.17 -9.52
C ALA A 187 -0.01 -3.74 -8.08
N VAL A 188 -0.15 -2.44 -7.77
CA VAL A 188 0.24 -1.83 -6.48
C VAL A 188 -0.89 -2.03 -5.46
N LYS A 189 -1.11 -3.29 -5.10
CA LYS A 189 -1.99 -3.75 -4.02
C LYS A 189 -1.20 -4.75 -3.19
N ASP A 190 -1.20 -4.57 -1.88
CA ASP A 190 -0.37 -5.38 -0.99
C ASP A 190 -0.76 -6.88 -1.07
N GLU A 191 0.25 -7.74 -1.12
CA GLU A 191 0.20 -9.16 -1.44
C GLU A 191 -0.39 -9.56 -2.81
N LYS A 192 -0.72 -8.63 -3.73
CA LYS A 192 -1.18 -9.02 -5.08
C LYS A 192 -0.04 -9.64 -5.89
N VAL A 193 -0.28 -10.79 -6.53
CA VAL A 193 0.67 -11.40 -7.47
C VAL A 193 0.88 -10.47 -8.66
N ILE A 194 2.12 -10.02 -8.88
CA ILE A 194 2.47 -9.15 -10.01
C ILE A 194 2.47 -9.98 -11.29
N TYR A 195 3.14 -11.13 -11.31
CA TYR A 195 3.02 -12.11 -12.38
C TYR A 195 3.19 -13.53 -11.84
N GLU A 196 2.47 -14.47 -12.43
CA GLU A 196 2.49 -15.87 -12.04
C GLU A 196 3.84 -16.52 -12.43
N PRO A 197 4.62 -17.08 -11.49
CA PRO A 197 5.78 -17.89 -11.84
C PRO A 197 5.37 -19.07 -12.72
N GLY A 198 6.11 -19.33 -13.80
CA GLY A 198 5.85 -20.46 -14.68
C GLY A 198 6.50 -20.33 -16.04
N ASN A 199 6.33 -21.34 -16.89
CA ASN A 199 6.85 -21.28 -18.26
C ASN A 199 6.07 -20.25 -19.10
N PRO A 200 6.72 -19.50 -20.01
CA PRO A 200 6.03 -18.68 -20.99
C PRO A 200 5.17 -19.56 -21.91
N CYS A 201 4.13 -18.97 -22.51
CA CYS A 201 3.22 -19.71 -23.36
C CYS A 201 3.93 -20.34 -24.57
N LYS A 202 3.47 -21.51 -25.00
CA LYS A 202 3.89 -22.19 -26.24
C LYS A 202 2.71 -22.39 -27.20
N THR A 203 1.51 -22.51 -26.64
CA THR A 203 0.24 -22.75 -27.32
C THR A 203 -0.85 -21.84 -26.72
N ASP A 204 -1.96 -21.66 -27.43
CA ASP A 204 -3.09 -20.85 -26.96
C ASP A 204 -3.67 -21.37 -25.62
N LYS A 205 -3.55 -22.67 -25.35
CA LYS A 205 -4.00 -23.31 -24.09
C LYS A 205 -3.20 -22.88 -22.85
N ASP A 206 -1.98 -22.36 -23.02
CA ASP A 206 -1.14 -21.91 -21.91
C ASP A 206 -1.51 -20.50 -21.41
N CYS A 207 -2.45 -19.82 -22.07
CA CYS A 207 -2.92 -18.48 -21.75
C CYS A 207 -4.30 -18.55 -21.07
N THR A 208 -4.31 -18.71 -19.75
CA THR A 208 -5.51 -19.10 -18.99
C THR A 208 -6.27 -17.95 -18.31
N THR A 209 -5.67 -16.76 -18.18
CA THR A 209 -6.27 -15.63 -17.44
C THR A 209 -7.54 -15.06 -18.08
N TYR A 210 -7.60 -15.00 -19.42
CA TYR A 210 -8.73 -14.46 -20.18
C TYR A 210 -9.18 -15.44 -21.25
N GLN A 211 -10.50 -15.65 -21.38
CA GLN A 211 -11.08 -16.65 -22.26
C GLN A 211 -10.80 -16.34 -23.75
N GLY A 212 -10.42 -17.36 -24.52
CA GLY A 212 -10.11 -17.22 -25.95
C GLY A 212 -8.76 -16.57 -26.27
N SER A 213 -7.89 -16.39 -25.26
CA SER A 213 -6.53 -15.89 -25.43
C SER A 213 -5.67 -16.77 -26.34
N LYS A 214 -4.68 -16.16 -26.99
CA LYS A 214 -3.75 -16.81 -27.92
C LYS A 214 -2.30 -16.57 -27.55
N CYS A 215 -1.42 -17.52 -27.83
CA CYS A 215 0.01 -17.35 -27.58
C CYS A 215 0.71 -16.66 -28.76
N GLY A 216 1.47 -15.61 -28.47
CA GLY A 216 2.40 -15.01 -29.44
C GLY A 216 3.73 -15.75 -29.48
N ARG A 217 4.36 -15.83 -30.65
CA ARG A 217 5.70 -16.43 -30.88
C ARG A 217 6.83 -15.94 -29.95
N SER A 218 6.62 -14.86 -29.21
CA SER A 218 7.54 -14.31 -28.21
C SER A 218 7.35 -14.88 -26.79
N GLY A 219 6.42 -15.81 -26.58
CA GLY A 219 6.05 -16.34 -25.27
C GLY A 219 5.11 -15.43 -24.46
N LEU A 220 4.49 -14.43 -25.11
CA LEU A 220 3.48 -13.56 -24.49
C LEU A 220 2.08 -13.90 -24.96
N CYS A 221 1.14 -13.91 -24.03
CA CYS A 221 -0.28 -14.09 -24.32
C CYS A 221 -0.90 -12.86 -24.99
N LYS A 222 -1.98 -13.07 -25.75
CA LYS A 222 -2.79 -12.04 -26.39
C LYS A 222 -4.25 -12.34 -26.12
N GLY A 223 -4.92 -11.45 -25.41
CA GLY A 223 -6.32 -11.57 -25.04
C GLY A 223 -6.81 -10.22 -24.54
N THR A 224 -8.08 -10.16 -24.16
CA THR A 224 -8.74 -8.97 -23.61
C THR A 224 -9.55 -9.40 -22.40
N PRO A 225 -9.53 -8.66 -21.27
CA PRO A 225 -10.37 -8.97 -20.13
C PRO A 225 -11.85 -8.97 -20.50
N GLU A 226 -12.62 -9.90 -19.94
CA GLU A 226 -14.07 -9.94 -20.15
C GLU A 226 -14.74 -8.72 -19.48
N PRO A 227 -15.88 -8.23 -20.01
CA PRO A 227 -16.70 -7.23 -19.32
C PRO A 227 -17.04 -7.71 -17.91
N GLY A 228 -16.76 -6.88 -16.90
CA GLY A 228 -16.97 -7.24 -15.49
C GLY A 228 -15.83 -8.06 -14.84
N TYR A 229 -14.73 -8.36 -15.55
CA TYR A 229 -13.61 -9.15 -15.01
C TYR A 229 -13.08 -8.62 -13.68
N LYS A 230 -12.87 -7.30 -13.54
CA LYS A 230 -12.39 -6.68 -12.28
C LYS A 230 -13.36 -6.93 -11.12
N GLN A 231 -14.65 -6.70 -11.34
CA GLN A 231 -15.69 -6.91 -10.34
C GLN A 231 -15.79 -8.39 -9.93
N LYS A 232 -15.57 -9.31 -10.87
CA LYS A 232 -15.51 -10.76 -10.63
C LYS A 232 -14.25 -11.16 -9.84
N GLU A 233 -13.09 -10.58 -10.15
CA GLU A 233 -11.86 -10.78 -9.38
C GLU A 233 -12.00 -10.23 -7.95
N GLU A 234 -12.47 -9.00 -7.80
CA GLU A 234 -12.73 -8.37 -6.49
C GLU A 234 -13.77 -9.15 -5.67
N ALA A 235 -14.76 -9.79 -6.32
CA ALA A 235 -15.72 -10.67 -5.65
C ALA A 235 -15.08 -11.99 -5.21
N LEU A 236 -14.22 -12.60 -6.03
CA LEU A 236 -13.49 -13.84 -5.71
C LEU A 236 -12.42 -13.63 -4.62
N GLU A 237 -11.75 -12.47 -4.62
CA GLU A 237 -10.88 -12.04 -3.53
C GLU A 237 -11.65 -11.90 -2.21
N ARG A 238 -12.85 -11.28 -2.25
CA ARG A 238 -13.73 -11.06 -1.10
C ARG A 238 -14.51 -12.30 -0.66
N ALA A 239 -14.65 -13.33 -1.49
CA ALA A 239 -15.33 -14.56 -1.12
C ALA A 239 -14.47 -15.39 -0.15
N CYS A 240 -15.09 -15.93 0.90
CA CYS A 240 -14.48 -16.97 1.72
C CYS A 240 -14.38 -18.27 0.91
N ASN A 241 -13.33 -19.05 1.12
CA ASN A 241 -13.14 -20.33 0.44
C ASN A 241 -12.53 -21.36 1.38
N ASN A 242 -12.79 -22.64 1.12
CA ASN A 242 -12.41 -23.73 2.01
C ASN A 242 -10.89 -24.03 1.99
N GLU A 243 -10.11 -23.30 1.19
CA GLU A 243 -8.64 -23.43 1.13
C GLU A 243 -7.96 -23.15 2.46
N THR A 244 -8.59 -22.34 3.33
CA THR A 244 -8.08 -21.91 4.64
C THR A 244 -8.31 -22.92 5.76
N GLY A 245 -9.14 -23.95 5.52
CA GLY A 245 -9.68 -24.85 6.53
C GLY A 245 -10.91 -24.31 7.27
N MET A 246 -11.20 -23.00 7.19
CA MET A 246 -12.33 -22.39 7.90
C MET A 246 -13.66 -22.72 7.22
N ASN A 247 -14.66 -23.12 8.02
CA ASN A 247 -16.06 -23.27 7.63
C ASN A 247 -16.89 -22.06 8.08
N GLU A 248 -18.17 -21.99 7.71
CA GLU A 248 -19.02 -20.83 8.03
C GLU A 248 -19.41 -20.74 9.52
N GLU A 249 -19.50 -21.89 10.20
CA GLU A 249 -19.89 -22.01 11.61
C GLU A 249 -18.79 -21.45 12.50
N ILE A 250 -17.52 -21.84 12.29
CA ILE A 250 -16.38 -21.34 13.06
C ILE A 250 -16.05 -19.87 12.74
N ARG A 251 -16.29 -19.42 11.50
CA ARG A 251 -16.24 -17.98 11.15
C ARG A 251 -17.24 -17.18 11.98
N LYS A 252 -18.48 -17.65 12.04
CA LYS A 252 -19.55 -17.02 12.82
C LYS A 252 -19.23 -17.04 14.32
N HIS A 253 -18.79 -18.18 14.86
CA HIS A 253 -18.46 -18.34 16.28
C HIS A 253 -17.39 -17.35 16.75
N LEU A 254 -16.29 -17.21 15.99
CA LEU A 254 -15.24 -16.22 16.26
C LEU A 254 -15.75 -14.78 16.15
N LEU A 255 -16.62 -14.47 15.18
CA LEU A 255 -17.22 -13.14 15.02
C LEU A 255 -18.18 -12.79 16.16
N ASP A 256 -19.02 -13.74 16.56
CA ASP A 256 -19.96 -13.62 17.66
C ASP A 256 -19.21 -13.36 18.96
N ASN A 257 -18.14 -14.12 19.26
CA ASN A 257 -17.30 -13.90 20.43
C ASN A 257 -16.66 -12.50 20.43
N TYR A 258 -16.05 -12.06 19.33
CA TYR A 258 -15.49 -10.70 19.23
C TYR A 258 -16.56 -9.61 19.46
N ASN A 259 -17.75 -9.75 18.88
CA ASN A 259 -18.85 -8.78 19.06
C ASN A 259 -19.43 -8.82 20.49
N LYS A 260 -19.59 -9.99 21.09
CA LYS A 260 -20.04 -10.20 22.48
C LYS A 260 -19.08 -9.54 23.49
N TYR A 261 -17.77 -9.68 23.29
CA TYR A 261 -16.77 -8.98 24.11
C TYR A 261 -16.84 -7.45 23.92
N ARG A 262 -16.97 -6.97 22.68
CA ARG A 262 -17.17 -5.53 22.39
C ARG A 262 -18.47 -4.98 23.00
N GLN A 263 -19.55 -5.76 23.03
CA GLN A 263 -20.82 -5.43 23.67
C GLN A 263 -20.70 -5.36 25.21
N ALA A 264 -19.81 -6.15 25.83
CA ALA A 264 -19.57 -6.06 27.28
C ALA A 264 -19.03 -4.68 27.71
N LEU A 265 -18.32 -3.96 26.82
CA LEU A 265 -17.89 -2.56 27.04
C LEU A 265 -19.03 -1.53 26.88
N LEU A 266 -20.22 -1.95 26.45
CA LEU A 266 -21.41 -1.10 26.34
C LEU A 266 -22.32 -1.26 27.56
N ALA A 267 -22.53 -2.51 27.99
CA ALA A 267 -23.41 -2.86 29.10
C ALA A 267 -22.81 -2.57 30.49
N TYR A 268 -21.53 -2.16 30.58
CA TYR A 268 -20.78 -2.16 31.84
C TYR A 268 -21.41 -1.23 32.90
N LYS A 269 -21.88 -1.82 34.00
CA LYS A 269 -22.41 -1.12 35.18
C LYS A 269 -21.35 -1.09 36.29
N ARG A 270 -21.11 0.10 36.83
CA ARG A 270 -20.31 0.34 38.03
C ARG A 270 -20.96 -0.40 39.21
N GLY A 271 -20.26 -1.38 39.79
CA GLY A 271 -20.83 -2.23 40.85
C GLY A 271 -19.80 -3.06 41.61
N GLU A 272 -19.20 -4.06 40.96
CA GLU A 272 -18.45 -5.11 41.66
C GLU A 272 -17.02 -5.28 41.09
N LEU A 273 -16.03 -5.27 41.99
CA LEU A 273 -14.57 -5.35 41.76
C LEU A 273 -13.90 -4.12 41.09
N GLU A 274 -12.58 -4.00 41.29
CA GLU A 274 -11.83 -2.72 41.29
C GLU A 274 -11.01 -2.41 40.01
N CYS A 275 -11.33 -2.99 38.84
CA CYS A 275 -10.53 -2.81 37.62
C CYS A 275 -11.42 -2.66 36.37
N ASN A 276 -12.13 -1.52 36.30
CA ASN A 276 -13.27 -1.38 35.41
C ASN A 276 -12.98 -0.47 34.22
N ALA A 277 -13.24 -0.98 33.01
CA ALA A 277 -13.16 -0.20 31.78
C ALA A 277 -14.37 0.75 31.65
N PRO A 278 -14.21 1.98 31.15
CA PRO A 278 -15.32 2.88 30.94
C PRO A 278 -16.22 2.41 29.77
N LYS A 279 -17.48 2.87 29.76
CA LYS A 279 -18.43 2.57 28.67
C LYS A 279 -17.96 3.14 27.32
N ALA A 280 -18.22 2.44 26.23
CA ALA A 280 -17.99 2.94 24.87
C ALA A 280 -19.25 3.60 24.25
N GLU A 281 -19.06 4.70 23.50
CA GLU A 281 -20.13 5.42 22.78
C GLU A 281 -20.41 4.83 21.39
N GLN A 282 -19.35 4.55 20.63
CA GLN A 282 -19.38 4.30 19.18
C GLN A 282 -18.54 3.09 18.79
N MET A 283 -18.60 2.05 19.61
CA MET A 283 -17.99 0.75 19.31
C MET A 283 -18.60 0.18 18.02
N LEU A 284 -17.79 -0.06 16.98
CA LEU A 284 -18.30 -0.61 15.73
C LEU A 284 -18.61 -2.11 15.88
N LYS A 285 -19.71 -2.59 15.30
CA LYS A 285 -19.94 -4.02 15.12
C LYS A 285 -18.94 -4.56 14.11
N MET A 286 -18.26 -5.65 14.44
CA MET A 286 -17.38 -6.35 13.51
C MET A 286 -18.20 -7.18 12.52
N ILE A 287 -17.76 -7.15 11.26
CA ILE A 287 -18.17 -8.06 10.17
C ILE A 287 -17.01 -9.00 9.83
N TYR A 288 -17.33 -10.18 9.30
CA TYR A 288 -16.31 -11.09 8.80
C TYR A 288 -15.72 -10.58 7.47
N ASP A 289 -14.41 -10.68 7.31
CA ASP A 289 -13.67 -10.21 6.14
C ASP A 289 -12.74 -11.32 5.62
N CYS A 290 -13.21 -12.03 4.60
CA CYS A 290 -12.49 -13.14 3.97
C CYS A 290 -11.11 -12.76 3.39
N PRO A 291 -10.87 -11.52 2.88
CA PRO A 291 -9.50 -11.06 2.59
C PRO A 291 -8.60 -11.08 3.82
N THR A 292 -9.09 -10.62 4.97
CA THR A 292 -8.38 -10.66 6.27
C THR A 292 -8.13 -12.10 6.73
N GLU A 293 -9.10 -13.02 6.55
CA GLU A 293 -8.89 -14.47 6.78
C GLU A 293 -7.74 -15.02 5.91
N LYS A 294 -7.71 -14.66 4.63
CA LYS A 294 -6.62 -15.08 3.72
C LYS A 294 -5.26 -14.53 4.11
N VAL A 295 -5.19 -13.38 4.81
CA VAL A 295 -3.93 -12.89 5.43
C VAL A 295 -3.59 -13.69 6.69
N ALA A 296 -4.57 -13.95 7.57
CA ALA A 296 -4.41 -14.79 8.76
C ALA A 296 -3.87 -16.18 8.39
N PHE A 297 -4.40 -16.79 7.32
CA PHE A 297 -3.96 -18.10 6.82
C PHE A 297 -2.49 -18.10 6.39
N LYS A 298 -2.04 -17.07 5.67
CA LYS A 298 -0.64 -16.93 5.19
C LYS A 298 0.36 -16.73 6.35
N LEU A 299 -0.10 -16.25 7.49
CA LEU A 299 0.70 -16.14 8.71
C LEU A 299 0.74 -17.48 9.44
N ALA A 300 -0.43 -18.09 9.68
CA ALA A 300 -0.56 -19.38 10.34
C ALA A 300 0.23 -20.49 9.62
N LYS A 301 0.15 -20.56 8.28
CA LYS A 301 0.85 -21.54 7.43
C LYS A 301 2.38 -21.56 7.55
N LYS A 302 3.01 -20.54 8.15
CA LYS A 302 4.46 -20.54 8.38
C LYS A 302 4.87 -21.39 9.58
N CYS A 303 3.91 -21.67 10.47
CA CYS A 303 4.07 -22.17 11.83
C CYS A 303 4.96 -21.29 12.72
N PRO A 304 4.54 -20.98 13.96
CA PRO A 304 5.07 -19.83 14.67
C PRO A 304 6.38 -20.11 15.44
N ALA A 305 7.50 -20.00 14.71
CA ALA A 305 8.79 -19.59 15.28
C ALA A 305 8.93 -18.05 15.22
N ALA A 306 7.94 -17.32 15.77
CA ALA A 306 7.92 -15.85 15.93
C ALA A 306 8.36 -14.99 14.71
N THR A 307 7.71 -15.15 13.55
CA THR A 307 8.14 -14.46 12.30
C THR A 307 7.34 -13.21 11.90
N ARG A 308 7.97 -12.03 12.09
CA ARG A 308 7.57 -10.66 11.65
C ARG A 308 6.24 -10.11 12.20
N LYS A 309 6.29 -8.91 12.81
CA LYS A 309 5.09 -8.10 13.10
C LYS A 309 4.47 -7.58 11.79
N ILE A 310 3.15 -7.48 11.73
CA ILE A 310 2.40 -6.88 10.62
C ILE A 310 1.84 -5.51 11.02
N TYR A 311 1.72 -4.58 10.07
CA TYR A 311 1.21 -3.22 10.32
C TYR A 311 -0.14 -2.93 9.66
N SER A 312 -0.61 -3.81 8.77
CA SER A 312 -1.89 -3.67 8.06
C SER A 312 -3.12 -4.03 8.91
N HIS A 313 -2.95 -4.91 9.90
CA HIS A 313 -3.99 -5.44 10.78
C HIS A 313 -3.49 -5.45 12.24
N ASN A 314 -4.39 -5.34 13.22
CA ASN A 314 -4.08 -5.73 14.59
C ASN A 314 -4.08 -7.27 14.58
N TRP A 315 -3.09 -7.93 15.16
CA TRP A 315 -2.93 -9.39 15.08
C TRP A 315 -2.87 -10.01 16.47
N ASN A 316 -3.80 -10.92 16.72
CA ASN A 316 -3.79 -11.82 17.86
C ASN A 316 -3.38 -13.23 17.44
N MET A 317 -2.55 -13.87 18.26
CA MET A 317 -2.16 -15.27 18.12
C MET A 317 -2.36 -15.97 19.46
N HIS A 318 -2.82 -17.22 19.42
CA HIS A 318 -2.94 -18.08 20.60
C HIS A 318 -2.48 -19.49 20.26
N LYS A 319 -1.83 -20.15 21.21
CA LYS A 319 -1.55 -21.60 21.14
C LYS A 319 -2.54 -22.31 22.04
N ALA A 320 -3.37 -23.16 21.46
CA ALA A 320 -4.33 -23.96 22.21
C ALA A 320 -3.62 -24.84 23.25
N SER A 321 -4.12 -24.87 24.49
CA SER A 321 -3.54 -25.64 25.59
C SER A 321 -3.44 -27.15 25.31
N ASN A 322 -4.34 -27.64 24.46
CA ASN A 322 -4.41 -29.01 23.96
C ASN A 322 -4.60 -28.97 22.44
N SER A 323 -3.73 -29.61 21.67
CA SER A 323 -3.84 -29.65 20.20
C SER A 323 -5.05 -30.42 19.68
N SER A 324 -5.67 -31.25 20.53
CA SER A 324 -6.77 -32.16 20.19
C SER A 324 -8.17 -31.62 20.54
N MET A 325 -8.28 -30.42 21.11
CA MET A 325 -9.58 -29.77 21.34
C MET A 325 -10.28 -29.42 20.02
N SER A 326 -11.58 -29.15 20.04
CA SER A 326 -12.34 -28.69 18.86
C SER A 326 -11.85 -27.32 18.38
N ASP A 327 -12.29 -26.89 17.19
CA ASP A 327 -11.95 -25.57 16.68
C ASP A 327 -12.73 -24.47 17.43
N GLU A 328 -13.94 -24.77 17.88
CA GLU A 328 -14.78 -23.94 18.74
C GLU A 328 -14.17 -23.76 20.14
N GLU A 329 -13.69 -24.85 20.76
CA GLU A 329 -12.98 -24.81 22.05
C GLU A 329 -11.69 -23.97 21.95
N ALA A 330 -10.94 -24.11 20.85
CA ALA A 330 -9.75 -23.31 20.61
C ALA A 330 -10.07 -21.81 20.40
N ALA A 331 -11.16 -21.51 19.70
CA ALA A 331 -11.67 -20.14 19.52
C ALA A 331 -12.11 -19.51 20.85
N ASP A 332 -12.79 -20.25 21.71
CA ASP A 332 -13.21 -19.80 23.04
C ASP A 332 -11.99 -19.57 23.95
N GLU A 333 -11.05 -20.52 24.03
CA GLU A 333 -9.84 -20.37 24.85
C GLU A 333 -8.98 -19.18 24.40
N ALA A 334 -8.81 -18.99 23.08
CA ALA A 334 -8.06 -17.89 22.51
C ALA A 334 -8.71 -16.53 22.82
N THR A 335 -9.99 -16.38 22.49
CA THR A 335 -10.68 -15.09 22.67
C THR A 335 -10.88 -14.74 24.15
N ALA A 336 -11.10 -15.71 25.03
CA ALA A 336 -11.14 -15.50 26.47
C ALA A 336 -9.77 -15.10 27.03
N THR A 337 -8.69 -15.79 26.63
CA THR A 337 -7.31 -15.45 27.01
C THR A 337 -6.95 -14.03 26.61
N TRP A 338 -7.16 -13.66 25.34
CA TRP A 338 -6.88 -12.32 24.82
C TRP A 338 -7.68 -11.23 25.53
N TRP A 339 -8.96 -11.46 25.80
CA TRP A 339 -9.79 -10.49 26.51
C TRP A 339 -9.41 -10.35 28.00
N SER A 340 -8.90 -11.42 28.61
CA SER A 340 -8.53 -11.45 30.02
C SER A 340 -7.42 -10.46 30.38
N GLU A 341 -6.61 -10.00 29.42
CA GLU A 341 -5.58 -8.96 29.62
C GLU A 341 -6.15 -7.70 30.28
N LEU A 342 -7.37 -7.29 29.92
CA LEU A 342 -8.03 -6.14 30.56
C LEU A 342 -8.15 -6.33 32.08
N LYS A 343 -8.65 -7.48 32.52
CA LYS A 343 -8.85 -7.82 33.93
C LYS A 343 -7.52 -8.07 34.66
N ASN A 344 -6.58 -8.73 34.00
CA ASN A 344 -5.36 -9.25 34.62
C ASN A 344 -4.21 -8.23 34.67
N ASN A 345 -4.25 -7.23 33.78
CA ASN A 345 -3.12 -6.34 33.45
C ASN A 345 -3.51 -4.85 33.48
N GLY A 346 -4.79 -4.51 33.23
CA GLY A 346 -5.37 -3.18 33.41
C GLY A 346 -4.94 -2.10 32.40
N VAL A 347 -5.90 -1.24 32.01
CA VAL A 347 -5.69 -0.10 31.09
C VAL A 347 -5.90 1.29 31.72
N GLY A 348 -6.36 1.35 32.98
CA GLY A 348 -6.64 2.60 33.70
C GLY A 348 -7.96 3.28 33.31
N GLU A 349 -8.52 4.08 34.22
CA GLU A 349 -9.85 4.71 34.07
C GLU A 349 -9.97 5.64 32.85
N SER A 350 -8.85 6.23 32.40
CA SER A 350 -8.83 7.15 31.26
C SER A 350 -9.02 6.47 29.90
N ASN A 351 -8.84 5.14 29.82
CA ASN A 351 -8.84 4.35 28.58
C ASN A 351 -7.89 4.89 27.49
N ILE A 352 -6.86 5.65 27.85
CA ILE A 352 -5.84 6.18 26.92
C ILE A 352 -4.75 5.14 26.73
N LEU A 353 -4.42 4.82 25.47
CA LEU A 353 -3.24 4.03 25.14
C LEU A 353 -1.97 4.87 25.34
N THR A 354 -1.46 4.93 26.58
CA THR A 354 -0.22 5.62 26.91
C THR A 354 0.99 4.89 26.29
N PRO A 355 2.16 5.57 26.16
CA PRO A 355 3.39 4.90 25.76
C PRO A 355 3.72 3.73 26.70
N ASP A 356 3.55 3.90 28.01
CA ASP A 356 3.90 2.86 29.00
C ASP A 356 3.01 1.62 28.88
N LEU A 357 1.71 1.80 28.59
CA LEU A 357 0.78 0.70 28.29
C LEU A 357 1.12 0.01 26.97
N PHE A 358 1.44 0.77 25.92
CA PHE A 358 1.83 0.24 24.62
C PHE A 358 3.18 -0.52 24.67
N ASN A 359 4.12 -0.06 25.49
CA ASN A 359 5.47 -0.58 25.55
C ASN A 359 5.66 -1.77 26.50
N ARG A 360 4.64 -2.21 27.24
CA ARG A 360 4.74 -3.39 28.12
C ARG A 360 5.23 -4.63 27.37
N GLU A 361 4.77 -4.83 26.13
CA GLU A 361 5.20 -5.90 25.21
C GLU A 361 6.71 -5.87 24.86
N TYR A 362 7.37 -4.71 24.97
CA TYR A 362 8.79 -4.53 24.65
C TYR A 362 9.70 -4.54 25.88
N TYR A 363 9.14 -4.46 27.09
CA TYR A 363 9.87 -4.39 28.36
C TYR A 363 9.56 -5.58 29.29
N SER A 364 8.91 -6.63 28.78
CA SER A 364 8.50 -7.80 29.55
C SER A 364 9.58 -8.90 29.63
N GLU A 365 10.89 -8.55 29.62
CA GLU A 365 11.98 -9.53 29.62
C GLU A 365 11.93 -10.45 30.86
N ASP A 366 11.56 -9.90 32.02
CA ASP A 366 11.34 -10.66 33.27
C ASP A 366 9.85 -10.99 33.55
N GLY A 367 8.95 -10.78 32.57
CA GLY A 367 7.49 -11.01 32.74
C GLY A 367 6.75 -10.05 33.70
N VAL A 368 7.46 -9.14 34.38
CA VAL A 368 6.91 -8.18 35.36
C VAL A 368 5.87 -7.23 34.73
N LEU A 369 6.10 -6.80 33.49
CA LEU A 369 5.18 -5.95 32.73
C LEU A 369 4.29 -6.80 31.82
N LYS A 370 3.02 -6.96 32.22
CA LYS A 370 2.05 -7.77 31.46
C LYS A 370 1.45 -6.98 30.28
N PRO A 371 1.52 -7.48 29.03
CA PRO A 371 1.03 -6.77 27.83
C PRO A 371 -0.49 -6.60 27.81
N ILE A 372 -0.98 -5.75 26.91
CA ILE A 372 -2.43 -5.56 26.66
C ILE A 372 -2.77 -5.59 25.15
N SER A 373 -1.83 -6.02 24.30
CA SER A 373 -1.92 -5.90 22.85
C SER A 373 -3.01 -6.79 22.24
N HIS A 374 -3.34 -7.92 22.87
CA HIS A 374 -4.41 -8.79 22.39
C HIS A 374 -5.79 -8.21 22.70
N TYR A 375 -5.99 -7.66 23.90
CA TYR A 375 -7.19 -6.90 24.26
C TYR A 375 -7.36 -5.68 23.35
N LEU A 376 -6.28 -4.90 23.11
CA LEU A 376 -6.31 -3.73 22.24
C LEU A 376 -6.80 -4.05 20.81
N ALA A 377 -6.43 -5.20 20.26
CA ALA A 377 -6.86 -5.65 18.93
C ALA A 377 -8.35 -6.05 18.86
N MET A 378 -8.95 -6.42 20.00
CA MET A 378 -10.37 -6.77 20.13
C MET A 378 -11.24 -5.55 20.45
N ALA A 379 -10.78 -4.67 21.34
CA ALA A 379 -11.57 -3.59 21.95
C ALA A 379 -11.57 -2.25 21.19
N LYS A 380 -10.81 -2.13 20.11
CA LYS A 380 -10.65 -0.87 19.37
C LYS A 380 -11.92 -0.44 18.62
N ASP A 381 -12.48 0.74 18.91
CA ASP A 381 -13.76 1.20 18.35
C ASP A 381 -13.81 1.10 16.82
N ILE A 382 -12.86 1.72 16.13
CA ILE A 382 -12.80 1.81 14.67
C ILE A 382 -12.48 0.50 13.94
N SER A 383 -12.07 -0.56 14.63
CA SER A 383 -11.79 -1.86 13.99
C SER A 383 -13.08 -2.64 13.81
N TYR A 384 -13.54 -2.79 12.55
CA TYR A 384 -14.84 -3.39 12.21
C TYR A 384 -14.75 -4.57 11.23
N LYS A 385 -13.56 -4.93 10.74
CA LYS A 385 -13.32 -6.14 9.94
C LYS A 385 -12.55 -7.14 10.78
N LEU A 386 -13.00 -8.40 10.78
CA LEU A 386 -12.35 -9.53 11.44
C LEU A 386 -12.11 -10.64 10.44
N GLY A 387 -10.92 -11.24 10.44
CA GLY A 387 -10.65 -12.48 9.72
C GLY A 387 -9.70 -13.35 10.53
N CYS A 388 -10.04 -14.63 10.71
CA CYS A 388 -9.36 -15.53 11.62
C CYS A 388 -9.12 -16.89 10.96
N VAL A 389 -8.08 -17.61 11.41
CA VAL A 389 -7.80 -18.98 10.99
C VAL A 389 -7.35 -19.80 12.19
N ILE A 390 -7.82 -21.04 12.25
CA ILE A 390 -7.31 -22.07 13.13
C ILE A 390 -6.43 -23.03 12.30
N HIS A 391 -5.23 -23.32 12.78
CA HIS A 391 -4.23 -24.09 12.03
C HIS A 391 -3.42 -25.00 12.96
N THR A 392 -3.27 -26.26 12.57
CA THR A 392 -2.44 -27.22 13.30
C THR A 392 -1.03 -27.26 12.72
N CYS A 393 -0.06 -26.96 13.57
CA CYS A 393 1.37 -27.06 13.32
C CYS A 393 1.96 -28.29 14.03
N ASN A 394 3.19 -28.66 13.67
CA ASN A 394 3.88 -29.83 14.22
C ASN A 394 4.01 -29.82 15.75
N ASP A 395 3.94 -28.64 16.38
CA ASP A 395 4.10 -28.41 17.81
C ASP A 395 2.81 -27.99 18.53
N GLY A 396 1.66 -27.86 17.84
CA GLY A 396 0.37 -27.54 18.45
C GLY A 396 -0.67 -26.92 17.50
N LYS A 397 -1.91 -26.74 18.00
CA LYS A 397 -2.98 -26.00 17.32
C LYS A 397 -2.88 -24.52 17.67
N TYR A 398 -3.04 -23.66 16.66
CA TYR A 398 -2.92 -22.21 16.78
C TYR A 398 -4.16 -21.49 16.24
N VAL A 399 -4.60 -20.46 16.96
CA VAL A 399 -5.65 -19.53 16.52
C VAL A 399 -5.00 -18.19 16.17
N HIS A 400 -5.19 -17.73 14.94
CA HIS A 400 -4.76 -16.41 14.48
C HIS A 400 -6.01 -15.59 14.16
N CYS A 401 -6.16 -14.40 14.76
CA CYS A 401 -7.20 -13.45 14.39
C CYS A 401 -6.60 -12.09 14.04
N LEU A 402 -7.00 -11.55 12.90
CA LEU A 402 -6.60 -10.24 12.41
C LEU A 402 -7.81 -9.31 12.39
N SER A 403 -7.67 -8.09 12.91
CA SER A 403 -8.70 -7.05 12.83
C SER A 403 -8.21 -5.79 12.12
N SER A 404 -9.10 -5.12 11.39
CA SER A 404 -8.78 -3.87 10.67
C SER A 404 -9.95 -2.88 10.64
N PRO A 405 -9.71 -1.57 10.40
CA PRO A 405 -8.41 -0.89 10.31
C PRO A 405 -7.65 -0.83 11.66
N THR A 406 -6.32 -0.67 11.57
CA THR A 406 -5.38 -0.53 12.71
C THR A 406 -5.35 0.86 13.36
N GLY A 407 -5.99 1.85 12.75
CA GLY A 407 -5.87 3.26 13.09
C GLY A 407 -6.70 4.10 12.12
N PRO A 408 -6.69 5.44 12.26
CA PRO A 408 -7.30 6.32 11.28
C PRO A 408 -6.54 6.23 9.93
N GLN A 409 -6.97 5.29 9.08
CA GLN A 409 -6.63 5.26 7.66
C GLN A 409 -7.08 6.59 7.03
N PRO A 410 -6.18 7.37 6.41
CA PRO A 410 -6.58 8.59 5.72
C PRO A 410 -7.40 8.23 4.48
N VAL A 411 -8.73 8.31 4.60
CA VAL A 411 -9.66 8.04 3.48
C VAL A 411 -9.27 8.93 2.30
N ASN A 412 -8.80 8.31 1.23
CA ASN A 412 -8.33 8.93 -0.01
C ASN A 412 -7.20 9.99 0.15
N LYS A 413 -6.26 9.80 1.09
CA LYS A 413 -5.04 10.63 1.18
C LYS A 413 -3.75 9.83 1.29
N PRO A 414 -2.72 10.10 0.44
CA PRO A 414 -1.38 9.55 0.63
C PRO A 414 -0.79 9.95 1.99
N ILE A 415 0.08 9.09 2.55
CA ILE A 415 0.75 9.30 3.85
C ILE A 415 1.47 10.67 3.92
N TYR A 416 1.98 11.15 2.79
CA TYR A 416 2.60 12.48 2.64
C TYR A 416 1.69 13.68 2.95
N GLN A 417 0.36 13.53 2.99
CA GLN A 417 -0.53 14.63 3.39
C GLN A 417 -0.75 14.71 4.90
N ALA A 418 -0.64 13.60 5.64
CA ALA A 418 -0.83 13.60 7.10
C ALA A 418 0.28 14.41 7.81
N THR A 419 1.53 14.29 7.34
CA THR A 419 2.64 15.13 7.79
C THR A 419 2.42 16.60 7.44
N ALA A 420 1.87 16.92 6.26
CA ALA A 420 1.56 18.30 5.88
C ALA A 420 0.48 18.94 6.77
N THR A 421 -0.53 18.17 7.20
CA THR A 421 -1.52 18.64 8.19
C THR A 421 -0.87 18.90 9.55
N TRP A 422 -0.03 17.99 10.04
CA TRP A 422 0.71 18.17 11.30
C TRP A 422 1.66 19.38 11.27
N TRP A 423 2.36 19.61 10.15
CA TRP A 423 3.15 20.83 9.95
C TRP A 423 2.30 22.10 9.96
N SER A 424 1.05 22.04 9.47
CA SER A 424 0.14 23.18 9.56
C SER A 424 -0.32 23.47 11.00
N GLU A 425 -0.55 22.45 11.81
CA GLU A 425 -0.92 22.62 13.22
C GLU A 425 0.23 23.22 14.05
N LEU A 426 1.47 22.71 13.87
CA LEU A 426 2.67 23.29 14.50
C LEU A 426 2.90 24.75 14.08
N LYS A 427 2.68 25.08 12.80
CA LYS A 427 2.83 26.45 12.28
C LYS A 427 1.77 27.41 12.83
N ASN A 428 0.59 26.92 13.20
CA ASN A 428 -0.50 27.73 13.72
C ASN A 428 -0.45 27.89 15.25
N ASN A 429 0.01 26.87 15.98
CA ASN A 429 -0.12 26.79 17.45
C ASN A 429 1.23 26.95 18.21
N GLY A 430 2.37 26.79 17.55
CA GLY A 430 3.69 26.85 18.18
C GLY A 430 4.02 25.65 19.08
N VAL A 431 5.04 25.81 19.93
CA VAL A 431 5.49 24.80 20.90
C VAL A 431 5.43 25.40 22.30
N GLY A 432 4.67 24.78 23.20
CA GLY A 432 4.46 25.26 24.57
C GLY A 432 5.63 24.99 25.52
N GLU A 433 5.70 25.80 26.59
CA GLU A 433 6.85 25.88 27.51
C GLU A 433 7.11 24.61 28.35
N SER A 434 6.16 23.68 28.44
CA SER A 434 6.27 22.48 29.26
C SER A 434 7.23 21.40 28.74
N ASN A 435 7.80 21.57 27.54
CA ASN A 435 8.78 20.65 26.95
C ASN A 435 10.25 21.10 27.13
N ILE A 436 10.59 21.62 28.32
CA ILE A 436 11.96 22.05 28.67
C ILE A 436 12.49 21.23 29.86
N LEU A 437 13.50 20.39 29.61
CA LEU A 437 14.35 19.85 30.67
C LEU A 437 15.52 20.81 30.90
N THR A 438 15.59 21.42 32.09
CA THR A 438 16.58 22.44 32.43
C THR A 438 17.92 21.84 32.86
N PRO A 439 19.08 22.44 32.48
CA PRO A 439 20.39 21.88 32.78
C PRO A 439 20.91 22.31 34.16
N ARG A 440 21.38 21.37 34.98
CA ARG A 440 22.10 21.69 36.23
C ARG A 440 23.62 21.48 36.11
N SER A 441 24.30 22.60 35.84
CA SER A 441 25.71 22.93 36.16
C SER A 441 26.88 22.16 35.51
N LYS A 442 27.63 22.93 34.69
CA LYS A 442 29.11 22.99 34.58
C LYS A 442 29.89 21.80 33.98
N LEU A 443 30.46 22.02 32.79
CA LEU A 443 31.83 22.54 32.69
C LEU A 443 32.02 23.36 31.39
N ASN A 444 33.16 24.06 31.24
CA ASN A 444 33.50 24.90 30.09
C ASN A 444 34.61 24.25 29.23
N CYS A 445 34.61 24.47 27.90
CA CYS A 445 35.69 25.15 27.15
C CYS A 445 35.61 25.03 25.61
N PHE A 446 36.11 26.07 24.94
CA PHE A 446 36.59 26.26 23.55
C PHE A 446 36.83 24.96 22.71
N THR A 447 36.13 24.66 21.60
CA THR A 447 35.91 25.34 20.28
C THR A 447 36.79 24.79 19.12
N PRO A 448 37.12 25.47 17.98
CA PRO A 448 37.21 24.54 16.23
C PRO A 448 38.10 23.28 16.00
N LEU A 449 37.95 22.53 14.89
CA LEU A 449 38.32 22.92 13.51
C LEU A 449 37.25 22.74 12.38
N LEU A 450 37.41 23.57 11.33
CA LEU A 450 36.65 23.67 10.08
C LEU A 450 37.60 23.61 8.87
N VAL A 451 37.26 22.87 7.81
CA VAL A 451 37.58 23.07 6.36
C VAL A 451 36.67 22.07 5.61
N ILE A 452 35.71 22.39 4.73
CA ILE A 452 35.56 23.33 3.60
C ILE A 452 36.30 22.94 2.31
N PHE A 453 35.54 22.39 1.36
CA PHE A 453 35.46 22.94 0.00
C PHE A 453 33.97 23.01 -0.42
N GLY A 454 33.55 23.89 -1.33
CA GLY A 454 34.37 24.91 -2.00
C GLY A 454 33.90 25.33 -3.41
N ARG A 455 32.58 25.43 -3.66
CA ARG A 455 31.93 25.80 -4.93
C ARG A 455 32.14 24.87 -6.15
N SER A 456 31.04 24.74 -6.90
CA SER A 456 30.90 24.28 -8.29
C SER A 456 30.79 22.77 -8.56
N TYR A 457 29.80 22.48 -9.42
CA TYR A 457 29.46 21.26 -10.16
C TYR A 457 29.44 19.86 -9.49
N GLU A 458 28.26 19.25 -9.62
CA GLU A 458 27.93 17.81 -9.69
C GLU A 458 28.07 16.89 -8.45
N ALA A 459 26.95 16.19 -8.21
CA ALA A 459 26.76 14.88 -7.58
C ALA A 459 27.72 14.40 -6.46
N CYS A 460 27.20 14.38 -5.23
CA CYS A 460 26.69 13.11 -4.68
C CYS A 460 25.67 13.33 -3.55
N VAL A 461 24.61 12.51 -3.49
CA VAL A 461 23.64 12.50 -2.38
C VAL A 461 23.64 11.10 -1.77
N LEU A 462 24.56 10.90 -0.84
CA LEU A 462 24.62 9.78 0.11
C LEU A 462 24.92 10.37 1.51
N ASP A 463 24.81 9.55 2.54
CA ASP A 463 25.05 9.88 3.96
C ASP A 463 23.99 10.74 4.68
N GLY A 464 22.71 10.40 4.44
CA GLY A 464 21.56 10.82 5.26
C GLY A 464 20.71 9.66 5.79
N PHE A 465 21.26 8.43 5.85
CA PHE A 465 20.45 7.20 5.87
C PHE A 465 20.51 6.35 7.17
N GLN A 466 21.04 6.89 8.28
CA GLN A 466 21.22 6.15 9.55
C GLN A 466 20.54 6.82 10.77
N MET A 467 19.34 7.38 10.58
CA MET A 467 18.55 8.01 11.65
C MET A 467 17.07 7.57 11.65
N ALA A 468 16.78 6.33 11.22
CA ALA A 468 15.39 5.90 10.98
C ALA A 468 15.09 4.39 11.18
N LYS A 469 15.61 3.77 12.26
CA LYS A 469 15.16 2.50 12.87
C LYS A 469 15.67 2.46 14.32
N ASP A 470 14.99 1.95 15.34
CA ASP A 470 13.62 1.41 15.44
C ASP A 470 12.93 1.96 16.72
N ILE A 471 11.59 1.93 16.77
CA ILE A 471 10.68 2.11 17.93
C ILE A 471 10.90 3.25 18.98
N SER A 472 11.82 4.17 18.78
CA SER A 472 12.34 5.10 19.81
C SER A 472 11.50 6.38 20.05
N TYR A 473 10.46 6.31 20.88
CA TYR A 473 9.63 7.43 21.38
C TYR A 473 10.35 8.38 22.38
N LYS A 474 11.63 8.70 22.13
CA LYS A 474 12.43 9.65 22.90
C LYS A 474 13.25 10.50 21.92
N LEU A 475 13.28 11.82 22.13
CA LEU A 475 14.13 12.73 21.37
C LEU A 475 15.47 12.90 22.11
N GLY A 476 16.54 12.27 21.59
CA GLY A 476 17.88 12.40 22.13
C GLY A 476 18.71 13.40 21.31
N CYS A 477 19.03 14.56 21.89
CA CYS A 477 19.84 15.60 21.25
C CYS A 477 21.22 15.73 21.92
N VAL A 478 22.28 15.79 21.11
CA VAL A 478 23.64 16.15 21.53
C VAL A 478 24.01 17.50 20.92
N ILE A 479 24.65 18.36 21.72
CA ILE A 479 25.20 19.64 21.27
C ILE A 479 26.72 19.56 21.37
N HIS A 480 27.41 19.56 20.23
CA HIS A 480 28.88 19.60 20.16
C HIS A 480 29.35 21.01 19.77
N THR A 481 30.46 21.47 20.34
CA THR A 481 31.01 22.81 20.07
C THR A 481 32.33 22.68 19.33
N CYS A 482 32.35 23.13 18.07
CA CYS A 482 33.54 23.31 17.25
C CYS A 482 33.92 24.80 17.23
N ASN A 483 34.74 25.24 16.28
CA ASN A 483 35.77 26.37 16.37
C ASN A 483 34.87 27.45 15.61
N ASP A 484 34.46 27.10 14.41
CA ASP A 484 33.45 27.63 13.51
C ASP A 484 32.01 27.69 14.03
N GLY A 485 31.62 26.89 15.03
CA GLY A 485 30.26 26.97 15.57
C GLY A 485 29.81 25.81 16.47
N LYS A 486 28.53 25.85 16.86
CA LYS A 486 27.87 24.79 17.62
C LYS A 486 26.99 23.94 16.70
N TYR A 487 27.13 22.64 16.82
CA TYR A 487 26.40 21.64 16.05
C TYR A 487 25.41 20.91 16.96
N VAL A 488 24.19 20.72 16.47
CA VAL A 488 23.10 20.05 17.19
C VAL A 488 22.66 18.83 16.38
N HIS A 489 22.66 17.65 17.00
CA HIS A 489 22.30 16.39 16.34
C HIS A 489 21.25 15.65 17.19
N CYS A 490 20.09 15.33 16.61
CA CYS A 490 18.92 14.84 17.35
C CYS A 490 18.31 13.58 16.71
N LEU A 491 18.10 12.53 17.50
CA LEU A 491 17.52 11.24 17.09
C LEU A 491 16.13 11.02 17.70
N SER A 492 15.19 10.46 16.92
CA SER A 492 13.86 10.04 17.40
C SER A 492 13.17 9.05 16.45
N SER A 493 12.08 8.45 16.93
CA SER A 493 11.12 7.60 16.23
C SER A 493 9.80 7.58 17.08
N PRO A 494 8.87 6.60 17.02
CA PRO A 494 8.73 5.41 16.16
C PRO A 494 8.33 5.72 14.71
N ARG A 495 8.13 4.65 13.94
CA ARG A 495 7.01 4.57 12.98
C ARG A 495 6.16 3.35 13.31
N GLY A 496 4.86 3.54 13.45
CA GLY A 496 3.86 2.49 13.65
C GLY A 496 2.44 3.06 13.51
N PRO A 497 1.44 2.25 13.14
CA PRO A 497 0.08 2.72 12.85
C PRO A 497 -0.79 2.94 14.10
N GLN A 498 -0.31 2.58 15.29
CA GLN A 498 -1.09 2.62 16.52
C GLN A 498 -1.13 4.04 17.12
N PRO A 499 -2.31 4.58 17.46
CA PRO A 499 -2.48 5.96 17.92
C PRO A 499 -2.17 6.09 19.42
N VAL A 500 -0.89 6.02 19.79
CA VAL A 500 -0.42 6.28 21.16
C VAL A 500 -0.85 7.70 21.60
N ASN A 501 -1.22 7.85 22.87
CA ASN A 501 -1.87 9.05 23.44
C ASN A 501 -3.26 9.38 22.86
N LYS A 502 -3.99 8.38 22.37
CA LYS A 502 -5.44 8.46 22.08
C LYS A 502 -6.22 7.44 22.90
N PRO A 503 -7.53 7.63 23.13
CA PRO A 503 -8.38 6.61 23.71
C PRO A 503 -8.40 5.33 22.87
N ILE A 504 -8.52 4.17 23.51
CA ILE A 504 -8.66 2.86 22.87
C ILE A 504 -10.02 2.77 22.14
N TYR A 505 -11.04 3.39 22.73
CA TYR A 505 -12.36 3.64 22.14
C TYR A 505 -12.98 4.91 22.72
N GLN A 506 -13.88 5.57 21.98
CA GLN A 506 -14.61 6.75 22.49
C GLN A 506 -15.44 6.39 23.72
N VAL A 507 -15.22 7.11 24.82
CA VAL A 507 -15.94 6.92 26.09
C VAL A 507 -17.25 7.71 26.09
N GLY A 508 -18.37 7.04 26.39
CA GLY A 508 -19.70 7.66 26.41
C GLY A 508 -20.82 6.62 26.58
N GLU A 509 -22.06 7.00 26.30
CA GLU A 509 -23.21 6.08 26.35
C GLU A 509 -23.39 5.35 25.00
N PRO A 510 -23.72 4.04 25.00
CA PRO A 510 -23.97 3.27 23.78
C PRO A 510 -25.08 3.87 22.90
N CYS A 511 -25.01 3.60 21.60
CA CYS A 511 -25.98 4.10 20.63
C CYS A 511 -27.40 3.59 20.95
N LYS A 512 -28.41 4.47 20.76
CA LYS A 512 -29.84 4.14 20.96
C LYS A 512 -30.67 4.46 19.70
N LYS A 513 -30.09 5.21 18.76
CA LYS A 513 -30.66 5.58 17.46
C LYS A 513 -29.54 5.95 16.48
N ASN A 514 -29.84 5.94 15.18
CA ASN A 514 -28.85 6.12 14.11
C ASN A 514 -28.07 7.45 14.18
N SER A 515 -28.66 8.51 14.76
CA SER A 515 -27.96 9.80 14.95
C SER A 515 -26.75 9.73 15.87
N ASP A 516 -26.66 8.69 16.70
CA ASP A 516 -25.63 8.54 17.72
C ASP A 516 -24.36 7.89 17.12
N CYS A 517 -24.49 7.27 15.94
CA CYS A 517 -23.39 6.74 15.13
C CYS A 517 -22.89 7.79 14.13
N LYS A 518 -21.60 8.14 14.19
CA LYS A 518 -21.01 9.17 13.31
C LYS A 518 -20.81 8.64 11.88
N GLY A 519 -21.27 9.39 10.88
CA GLY A 519 -21.00 9.12 9.45
C GLY A 519 -22.08 8.30 8.75
N LYS A 520 -21.71 7.16 8.14
CA LYS A 520 -22.62 6.28 7.38
C LYS A 520 -23.12 5.06 8.17
N PHE A 521 -22.91 5.07 9.49
CA PHE A 521 -23.15 3.91 10.34
C PHE A 521 -24.56 3.92 10.94
N VAL A 522 -25.11 2.74 11.20
CA VAL A 522 -26.47 2.49 11.70
C VAL A 522 -26.37 1.99 13.14
N CYS A 523 -27.33 2.31 14.00
CA CYS A 523 -27.33 1.77 15.37
C CYS A 523 -28.08 0.45 15.43
N SER A 524 -27.40 -0.63 15.84
CA SER A 524 -28.03 -1.87 16.27
C SER A 524 -28.54 -1.69 17.70
N VAL A 525 -29.79 -1.26 17.87
CA VAL A 525 -30.35 -0.79 19.15
C VAL A 525 -30.36 -1.90 20.23
N GLU A 526 -30.51 -3.16 19.83
CA GLU A 526 -30.47 -4.32 20.74
C GLU A 526 -29.04 -4.63 21.23
N GLU A 527 -28.02 -4.27 20.44
CA GLU A 527 -26.61 -4.53 20.75
C GLU A 527 -25.86 -3.30 21.29
N GLY A 528 -26.37 -2.09 21.03
CA GLY A 528 -25.71 -0.81 21.29
C GLY A 528 -24.51 -0.50 20.37
N LEU A 529 -24.30 -1.33 19.34
CA LEU A 529 -23.16 -1.25 18.41
C LEU A 529 -23.52 -0.47 17.13
N CYS A 530 -22.55 0.27 16.58
CA CYS A 530 -22.69 0.95 15.30
C CYS A 530 -22.22 0.05 14.14
N SER A 531 -23.05 -0.21 13.13
CA SER A 531 -22.74 -1.09 11.99
C SER A 531 -22.68 -0.35 10.66
N LEU A 532 -21.98 -0.93 9.68
CA LEU A 532 -22.25 -0.68 8.25
C LEU A 532 -23.35 -1.64 7.80
N PHE A 533 -24.17 -1.20 6.84
CA PHE A 533 -25.14 -2.04 6.12
C PHE A 533 -24.44 -3.18 5.36
#